data_AF-A0A7I7XVT2-F1
#
_entry.id   AF-A0A7I7XVT2-F1
#
_cell.length_a   1.000
_cell.length_b   1.000
_cell.length_c   1.000
_cell.angle_alpha   90.00
_cell.angle_beta   90.00
_cell.angle_gamma   90.00
#
_symmetry.space_group_name_H-M   'P 1'
#
loop_
_entity.id
_entity.type
_entity.pdbx_description
1 polymer ?
#
loop_
_entity_poly.entity_id
_entity_poly.type
_entity_poly.pdbx_seq_one_letter_code
_entity_poly.pdbx_strand_id
1 'polypeptide(L)'
;MSGKSSSDGAGAVGLIVFVIVLISLVPKPVWIALGVMVALSVIGWVVYRLVDAAEKRHAEAEERARVERAKQAAAAKREREERVRKDKQRRVDTLGKDNAALVESALTAVKQVAGSEAAREGWLGDVDFSADIKGITDNFEKAHALRGVTSKLSALDKPSADDRKILAEAKSTIASLERAAIERVGLIGKCAKEAQLIDKSLRTEREDARVAEQRAELHGKLAAMLYGIESSPPSTPIDSAVEAVMARVQAYREIKNQIQQAR
;
A
#
# COMPACT_ATOMS: atom_id res chain seq x y z
N MET A 1 37.15 10.64 -85.20
CA MET A 1 37.94 9.45 -85.57
C MET A 1 37.24 8.25 -84.98
N SER A 2 36.28 7.68 -85.70
CA SER A 2 36.38 6.39 -86.41
C SER A 2 36.70 5.21 -85.50
N GLY A 3 35.72 4.33 -85.31
CA GLY A 3 35.87 3.06 -84.61
C GLY A 3 34.56 2.30 -84.58
N LYS A 4 34.15 1.80 -85.75
CA LYS A 4 32.97 0.95 -85.94
C LYS A 4 33.47 -0.50 -85.93
N SER A 5 33.11 -1.26 -84.91
CA SER A 5 33.12 -2.74 -84.86
C SER A 5 31.92 -3.13 -83.98
N SER A 6 30.78 -3.60 -84.47
CA SER A 6 30.52 -4.73 -85.39
C SER A 6 30.92 -6.10 -84.83
N SER A 7 30.53 -6.42 -83.59
CA SER A 7 30.18 -7.78 -83.14
C SER A 7 29.78 -7.69 -81.68
N ASP A 8 28.62 -8.25 -81.30
CA ASP A 8 28.27 -8.74 -79.93
C ASP A 8 26.75 -8.90 -79.73
N GLY A 9 25.94 -8.74 -80.79
CA GLY A 9 24.55 -9.19 -80.81
C GLY A 9 24.39 -10.73 -80.70
N ALA A 10 25.47 -11.50 -80.91
CA ALA A 10 25.48 -12.95 -80.70
C ALA A 10 25.72 -13.35 -79.23
N GLY A 11 26.36 -12.49 -78.43
CA GLY A 11 26.67 -12.76 -77.02
C GLY A 11 25.50 -12.52 -76.08
N ALA A 12 24.76 -11.42 -76.23
CA ALA A 12 23.59 -11.12 -75.39
C ALA A 12 22.39 -12.02 -75.70
N VAL A 13 22.16 -12.34 -76.99
CA VAL A 13 21.16 -13.35 -77.39
C VAL A 13 21.61 -14.74 -76.94
N GLY A 14 22.89 -15.07 -77.06
CA GLY A 14 23.46 -16.31 -76.54
C GLY A 14 23.29 -16.44 -75.02
N LEU A 15 23.48 -15.37 -74.24
CA LEU A 15 23.35 -15.38 -72.78
C LEU A 15 21.89 -15.44 -72.33
N ILE A 16 20.98 -14.72 -73.00
CA ILE A 16 19.53 -14.82 -72.75
C ILE A 16 19.01 -16.20 -73.14
N VAL A 17 19.41 -16.73 -74.30
CA VAL A 17 19.06 -18.10 -74.73
C VAL A 17 19.70 -19.13 -73.80
N PHE A 18 20.94 -18.94 -73.34
CA PHE A 18 21.60 -19.84 -72.39
C PHE A 18 20.93 -19.81 -71.03
N VAL A 19 20.49 -18.64 -70.55
CA VAL A 19 19.70 -18.49 -69.33
C VAL A 19 18.32 -19.14 -69.50
N ILE A 20 17.65 -18.97 -70.64
CA ILE A 20 16.36 -19.63 -70.94
C ILE A 20 16.53 -21.15 -71.04
N VAL A 21 17.61 -21.64 -71.67
CA VAL A 21 17.94 -23.07 -71.77
C VAL A 21 18.27 -23.63 -70.39
N LEU A 22 19.07 -22.94 -69.57
CA LEU A 22 19.33 -23.31 -68.17
C LEU A 22 18.04 -23.35 -67.34
N ILE A 23 17.16 -22.36 -67.50
CA ILE A 23 15.82 -22.30 -66.87
C ILE A 23 14.93 -23.47 -67.32
N SER A 24 15.07 -23.92 -68.58
CA SER A 24 14.32 -25.05 -69.14
C SER A 24 14.87 -26.43 -68.76
N LEU A 25 16.16 -26.52 -68.40
CA LEU A 25 16.81 -27.73 -67.88
C LEU A 25 16.54 -27.96 -66.40
N VAL A 26 16.09 -26.94 -65.68
CA VAL A 26 15.64 -27.06 -64.30
C VAL A 26 14.32 -27.84 -64.28
N PRO A 27 14.26 -29.03 -63.63
CA PRO A 27 13.06 -29.85 -63.61
C PRO A 27 11.84 -29.04 -63.12
N LYS A 28 10.68 -29.23 -63.75
CA LYS A 28 9.40 -28.59 -63.34
C LYS A 28 9.13 -28.61 -61.82
N PRO A 29 9.49 -29.67 -61.06
CA PRO A 29 9.38 -29.68 -59.60
C PRO A 29 10.12 -28.53 -58.89
N VAL A 30 11.26 -28.08 -59.42
CA VAL A 30 12.07 -27.01 -58.82
C VAL A 30 11.39 -25.66 -58.97
N TRP A 31 10.77 -25.37 -60.13
CA TRP A 31 9.98 -24.14 -60.33
C TRP A 31 8.77 -24.08 -59.40
N ILE A 32 8.10 -25.22 -59.18
CA ILE A 32 6.99 -25.34 -58.23
C ILE A 32 7.50 -25.09 -56.81
N ALA A 33 8.61 -25.70 -56.41
CA ALA A 33 9.20 -25.52 -55.09
C ALA A 33 9.60 -24.05 -54.83
N LEU A 34 10.19 -23.38 -55.83
CA LEU A 34 10.59 -21.96 -55.74
C LEU A 34 9.35 -21.04 -55.62
N GLY A 35 8.30 -21.31 -56.39
CA GLY A 35 7.03 -20.60 -56.27
C GLY A 35 6.37 -20.77 -54.89
N VAL A 36 6.40 -21.99 -54.35
CA VAL A 36 5.90 -22.28 -52.99
C VAL A 36 6.72 -21.54 -51.92
N MET A 37 8.04 -21.51 -52.05
CA MET A 37 8.91 -20.79 -51.10
C MET A 37 8.64 -19.28 -51.12
N VAL A 38 8.44 -18.69 -52.30
CA VAL A 38 8.08 -17.27 -52.42
C VAL A 38 6.70 -17.02 -51.81
N ALA A 39 5.71 -17.88 -52.09
CA ALA A 39 4.37 -17.75 -51.54
C ALA A 39 4.37 -17.83 -50.00
N LEU A 40 5.08 -18.81 -49.41
CA LEU A 40 5.22 -18.93 -47.96
C LEU A 40 5.93 -17.72 -47.34
N SER A 41 6.94 -17.16 -48.02
CA SER A 41 7.66 -15.97 -47.55
C SER A 41 6.74 -14.74 -47.51
N VAL A 42 5.93 -14.54 -48.55
CA VAL A 42 4.95 -13.44 -48.61
C VAL A 42 3.87 -13.62 -47.55
N ILE A 43 3.37 -14.84 -47.36
CA ILE A 43 2.39 -15.15 -46.30
C ILE A 43 2.97 -14.84 -44.92
N GLY A 44 4.19 -15.28 -44.64
CA GLY A 44 4.89 -14.99 -43.38
C GLY A 44 5.05 -13.49 -43.13
N TRP A 45 5.42 -12.72 -44.17
CA TRP A 45 5.54 -11.26 -44.07
C TRP A 45 4.20 -10.57 -43.79
N VAL A 46 3.11 -11.00 -44.45
CA VAL A 46 1.76 -10.45 -44.21
C VAL A 46 1.29 -10.76 -42.79
N VAL A 47 1.47 -12.00 -42.31
CA VAL A 47 1.11 -12.38 -40.93
C VAL A 47 1.91 -11.55 -39.92
N TYR A 48 3.22 -11.40 -40.13
CA TYR A 48 4.06 -10.56 -39.26
C TYR A 48 3.56 -9.10 -39.20
N ARG A 49 3.23 -8.51 -40.35
CA ARG A 49 2.69 -7.14 -40.43
C ARG A 49 1.36 -6.98 -39.69
N LEU A 50 0.48 -7.98 -39.75
CA LEU A 50 -0.81 -7.96 -39.04
C LEU A 50 -0.62 -8.07 -37.53
N VAL A 51 0.29 -8.93 -37.07
CA VAL A 51 0.62 -9.10 -35.65
C VAL A 51 1.26 -7.82 -35.09
N ASP A 52 2.28 -7.26 -35.75
CA ASP A 52 2.94 -6.01 -35.32
C ASP A 52 1.96 -4.83 -35.26
N ALA A 53 1.03 -4.73 -36.22
CA ALA A 53 -0.03 -3.72 -36.18
C ALA A 53 -1.05 -3.94 -35.06
N ALA A 54 -1.38 -5.20 -34.75
CA ALA A 54 -2.26 -5.54 -33.63
C ALA A 54 -1.60 -5.23 -32.28
N GLU A 55 -0.32 -5.59 -32.10
CA GLU A 55 0.45 -5.31 -30.89
C GLU A 55 0.56 -3.81 -30.63
N LYS A 56 0.87 -2.99 -31.65
CA LYS A 56 0.90 -1.53 -31.54
C LYS A 56 -0.46 -0.94 -31.15
N ARG A 57 -1.56 -1.43 -31.74
CA ARG A 57 -2.92 -1.00 -31.38
C ARG A 57 -3.29 -1.40 -29.95
N HIS A 58 -2.89 -2.59 -29.51
CA HIS A 58 -3.09 -3.03 -28.13
C HIS A 58 -2.30 -2.17 -27.14
N ALA A 59 -1.03 -1.87 -27.43
CA ALA A 59 -0.21 -0.98 -26.60
C ALA A 59 -0.81 0.43 -26.49
N GLU A 60 -1.21 1.04 -27.61
CA GLU A 60 -1.88 2.35 -27.60
C GLU A 60 -3.24 2.31 -26.86
N ALA A 61 -4.01 1.25 -27.02
CA ALA A 61 -5.29 1.08 -26.34
C ALA A 61 -5.10 0.94 -24.82
N GLU A 62 -4.07 0.22 -24.38
CA GLU A 62 -3.73 0.12 -22.96
C GLU A 62 -3.28 1.46 -22.38
N GLU A 63 -2.43 2.22 -23.08
CA GLU A 63 -2.01 3.54 -22.64
C GLU A 63 -3.20 4.50 -22.52
N ARG A 64 -4.07 4.52 -23.54
CA ARG A 64 -5.32 5.31 -23.48
C ARG A 64 -6.21 4.88 -22.34
N ALA A 65 -6.36 3.57 -22.10
CA ALA A 65 -7.15 3.06 -20.98
C ALA A 65 -6.56 3.45 -19.63
N ARG A 66 -5.23 3.45 -19.46
CA ARG A 66 -4.56 3.92 -18.23
C ARG A 66 -4.80 5.41 -18.02
N VAL A 67 -4.65 6.23 -19.06
CA VAL A 67 -4.89 7.67 -19.01
C VAL A 67 -6.36 7.97 -18.68
N GLU A 68 -7.30 7.28 -19.32
CA GLU A 68 -8.73 7.44 -19.05
C GLU A 68 -9.09 6.99 -17.62
N ARG A 69 -8.56 5.86 -17.14
CA ARG A 69 -8.74 5.45 -15.74
C ARG A 69 -8.17 6.47 -14.76
N ALA A 70 -6.99 7.04 -15.06
CA ALA A 70 -6.39 8.07 -14.23
C ALA A 70 -7.23 9.36 -14.23
N LYS A 71 -7.76 9.78 -15.39
CA LYS A 71 -8.68 10.93 -15.50
C LYS A 71 -9.98 10.67 -14.73
N GLN A 72 -10.57 9.49 -14.86
CA GLN A 72 -11.79 9.11 -14.14
C GLN A 72 -11.54 9.08 -12.63
N ALA A 73 -10.43 8.50 -12.17
CA ALA A 73 -10.05 8.49 -10.76
C ALA A 73 -9.81 9.92 -10.24
N ALA A 74 -9.15 10.78 -11.01
CA ALA A 74 -8.94 12.18 -10.66
C ALA A 74 -10.25 12.98 -10.62
N ALA A 75 -11.16 12.76 -11.58
CA ALA A 75 -12.48 13.39 -11.61
C ALA A 75 -13.34 12.93 -10.42
N ALA A 76 -13.38 11.63 -10.14
CA ALA A 76 -14.07 11.07 -8.97
C ALA A 76 -13.49 11.61 -7.66
N LYS A 77 -12.17 11.79 -7.57
CA LYS A 77 -11.53 12.40 -6.41
C LYS A 77 -11.96 13.87 -6.23
N ARG A 78 -11.91 14.67 -7.30
CA ARG A 78 -12.34 16.08 -7.28
C ARG A 78 -13.80 16.21 -6.88
N GLU A 79 -14.67 15.36 -7.43
CA GLU A 79 -16.09 15.36 -7.11
C GLU A 79 -16.34 15.03 -5.63
N ARG A 80 -15.61 14.06 -5.08
CA ARG A 80 -15.67 13.73 -3.63
C ARG A 80 -15.21 14.91 -2.77
N GLU A 81 -14.09 15.52 -3.13
CA GLU A 81 -13.56 16.69 -2.41
C GLU A 81 -14.53 17.88 -2.48
N GLU A 82 -15.16 18.12 -3.63
CA GLU A 82 -16.15 19.18 -3.81
C GLU A 82 -17.40 18.93 -2.97
N ARG A 83 -17.91 17.68 -2.94
CA ARG A 83 -19.04 17.30 -2.08
C ARG A 83 -18.71 17.55 -0.61
N VAL A 84 -17.55 17.10 -0.14
CA VAL A 84 -17.08 17.35 1.23
C VAL A 84 -16.98 18.84 1.52
N ARG A 85 -16.47 19.65 0.57
CA ARG A 85 -16.42 21.10 0.71
C ARG A 85 -17.81 21.72 0.83
N LYS A 86 -18.75 21.32 -0.02
CA LYS A 86 -20.13 21.82 -0.02
C LYS A 86 -20.84 21.46 1.28
N ASP A 87 -20.68 20.24 1.75
CA ASP A 87 -21.26 19.79 3.02
C ASP A 87 -20.69 20.56 4.20
N LYS A 88 -19.37 20.80 4.21
CA LYS A 88 -18.72 21.62 5.23
C LYS A 88 -19.21 23.07 5.20
N GLN A 89 -19.34 23.65 4.01
CA GLN A 89 -19.85 25.01 3.85
C GLN A 89 -21.29 25.11 4.36
N ARG A 90 -22.16 24.19 3.94
CA ARG A 90 -23.55 24.11 4.40
C ARG A 90 -23.64 24.05 5.93
N ARG A 91 -22.78 23.26 6.57
CA ARG A 91 -22.72 23.17 8.04
C ARG A 91 -22.28 24.47 8.69
N VAL A 92 -21.29 25.16 8.13
CA VAL A 92 -20.86 26.47 8.62
C VAL A 92 -21.99 27.49 8.48
N ASP A 93 -22.72 27.46 7.37
CA ASP A 93 -23.84 28.38 7.13
C ASP A 93 -25.02 28.12 8.08
N THR A 94 -25.31 26.85 8.41
CA THR A 94 -26.42 26.48 9.30
C THR A 94 -26.07 26.60 10.79
N LEU A 95 -24.85 26.24 11.18
CA LEU A 95 -24.47 26.09 12.60
C LEU A 95 -23.57 27.23 13.10
N GLY A 96 -22.94 27.97 12.19
CA GLY A 96 -21.83 28.87 12.50
C GLY A 96 -20.50 28.13 12.54
N LYS A 97 -19.41 28.87 12.31
CA LYS A 97 -18.06 28.33 12.14
C LYS A 97 -17.59 27.45 13.31
N ASP A 98 -17.79 27.92 14.54
CA ASP A 98 -17.26 27.25 15.74
C ASP A 98 -18.06 25.98 16.06
N ASN A 99 -19.39 26.07 16.02
CA ASN A 99 -20.26 24.91 16.24
C ASN A 99 -20.10 23.86 15.13
N ALA A 100 -19.91 24.28 13.87
CA ALA A 100 -19.59 23.36 12.78
C ALA A 100 -18.27 22.61 13.02
N ALA A 101 -17.24 23.28 13.55
CA ALA A 101 -15.97 22.62 13.90
C ALA A 101 -16.15 21.56 14.98
N LEU A 102 -17.02 21.79 15.97
CA LEU A 102 -17.34 20.81 17.02
C LEU A 102 -18.07 19.59 16.47
N VAL A 103 -19.01 19.77 15.54
CA VAL A 103 -19.68 18.64 14.86
C VAL A 103 -18.69 17.83 14.03
N GLU A 104 -17.77 18.47 13.31
CA GLU A 104 -16.72 17.77 12.57
C GLU A 104 -15.77 16.99 13.50
N SER A 105 -15.44 17.56 14.67
CA SER A 105 -14.67 16.87 15.70
C SER A 105 -15.41 15.62 16.20
N ALA A 106 -16.71 15.72 16.47
CA ALA A 106 -17.53 14.58 16.89
C ALA A 106 -17.59 13.50 15.81
N LEU A 107 -17.82 13.86 14.55
CA LEU A 107 -17.83 12.89 13.44
C LEU A 107 -16.47 12.21 13.24
N THR A 108 -15.38 12.94 13.45
CA THR A 108 -14.03 12.36 13.40
C THR A 108 -13.83 11.36 14.52
N ALA A 109 -14.26 11.67 15.75
CA ALA A 109 -14.22 10.75 16.88
C ALA A 109 -15.09 9.50 16.64
N VAL A 110 -16.31 9.66 16.09
CA VAL A 110 -17.17 8.52 15.69
C VAL A 110 -16.46 7.62 14.67
N LYS A 111 -15.83 8.21 13.64
CA LYS A 111 -15.06 7.43 12.64
C LYS A 111 -13.88 6.70 13.28
N GLN A 112 -13.23 7.29 14.27
CA GLN A 112 -12.14 6.63 15.00
C GLN A 112 -12.64 5.43 15.80
N VAL A 113 -13.77 5.56 16.50
CA VAL A 113 -14.41 4.44 17.22
C VAL A 113 -14.80 3.33 16.25
N ALA A 114 -15.57 3.65 15.20
CA ALA A 114 -16.04 2.65 14.24
C ALA A 114 -14.89 1.98 13.46
N GLY A 115 -13.78 2.71 13.27
CA GLY A 115 -12.58 2.21 12.62
C GLY A 115 -11.64 1.43 13.53
N SER A 116 -11.88 1.38 14.84
CA SER A 116 -11.00 0.73 15.80
C SER A 116 -11.03 -0.79 15.68
N GLU A 117 -9.96 -1.42 16.12
CA GLU A 117 -9.86 -2.88 16.18
C GLU A 117 -10.88 -3.44 17.18
N ALA A 118 -11.03 -2.78 18.33
CA ALA A 118 -12.01 -3.09 19.35
C ALA A 118 -13.45 -3.13 18.79
N ALA A 119 -13.82 -2.21 17.90
CA ALA A 119 -15.12 -2.23 17.25
C ALA A 119 -15.28 -3.42 16.30
N ARG A 120 -14.27 -3.70 15.47
CA ARG A 120 -14.30 -4.79 14.48
C ARG A 120 -14.35 -6.17 15.11
N GLU A 121 -13.71 -6.34 16.26
CA GLU A 121 -13.70 -7.58 17.04
C GLU A 121 -14.89 -7.69 18.00
N GLY A 122 -15.79 -6.70 18.00
CA GLY A 122 -17.01 -6.72 18.79
C GLY A 122 -16.84 -6.39 20.28
N TRP A 123 -15.64 -5.99 20.72
CA TRP A 123 -15.37 -5.59 22.11
C TRP A 123 -16.20 -4.39 22.56
N LEU A 124 -16.59 -3.51 21.63
CA LEU A 124 -17.40 -2.33 21.93
C LEU A 124 -18.91 -2.57 21.80
N GLY A 125 -19.32 -3.76 21.34
CA GLY A 125 -20.72 -4.06 21.01
C GLY A 125 -21.26 -3.24 19.83
N ASP A 126 -22.59 -3.15 19.74
CA ASP A 126 -23.27 -2.35 18.73
C ASP A 126 -23.21 -0.86 19.10
N VAL A 127 -22.31 -0.14 18.45
CA VAL A 127 -22.09 1.29 18.70
C VAL A 127 -22.80 2.13 17.63
N ASP A 128 -23.86 2.82 18.04
CA ASP A 128 -24.57 3.81 17.20
C ASP A 128 -24.59 5.20 17.86
N PHE A 129 -23.88 6.15 17.27
CA PHE A 129 -23.85 7.55 17.70
C PHE A 129 -24.85 8.45 16.94
N SER A 130 -25.71 7.89 16.09
CA SER A 130 -26.60 8.67 15.22
C SER A 130 -27.53 9.59 16.02
N ALA A 131 -28.06 9.09 17.14
CA ALA A 131 -28.90 9.88 18.05
C ALA A 131 -28.12 11.05 18.69
N ASP A 132 -26.90 10.80 19.15
CA ASP A 132 -26.06 11.84 19.76
C ASP A 132 -25.65 12.91 18.74
N ILE A 133 -25.23 12.51 17.53
CA ILE A 133 -24.87 13.45 16.45
C ILE A 133 -26.08 14.31 16.04
N LYS A 134 -27.26 13.70 15.95
CA LYS A 134 -28.50 14.44 15.69
C LYS A 134 -28.78 15.45 16.81
N GLY A 135 -28.73 15.03 18.07
CA GLY A 135 -28.96 15.92 19.21
C GLY A 135 -27.96 17.09 19.28
N ILE A 136 -26.67 16.84 19.02
CA ILE A 136 -25.63 17.87 18.93
C ILE A 136 -25.97 18.88 17.82
N THR A 137 -26.29 18.38 16.62
CA THR A 137 -26.57 19.22 15.45
C THR A 137 -27.82 20.07 15.68
N ASP A 138 -28.90 19.47 16.17
CA ASP A 138 -30.17 20.15 16.45
C ASP A 138 -29.99 21.26 17.49
N ASN A 139 -29.20 21.02 18.55
CA ASN A 139 -28.94 22.02 19.57
C ASN A 139 -28.11 23.19 19.04
N PHE A 140 -27.08 22.92 18.24
CA PHE A 140 -26.27 23.97 17.62
C PHE A 140 -27.03 24.78 16.57
N GLU A 141 -27.88 24.14 15.77
CA GLU A 141 -28.75 24.82 14.81
C GLU A 141 -29.73 25.76 15.52
N LYS A 142 -30.41 25.29 16.58
CA LYS A 142 -31.30 26.11 17.40
C LYS A 142 -30.55 27.28 18.05
N ALA A 143 -29.36 27.02 18.60
CA ALA A 143 -28.53 28.05 19.21
C ALA A 143 -28.09 29.12 18.19
N HIS A 144 -27.68 28.72 16.98
CA HIS A 144 -27.30 29.65 15.91
C HIS A 144 -28.48 30.48 15.43
N ALA A 145 -29.63 29.84 15.17
CA ALA A 145 -30.85 30.54 14.77
C ALA A 145 -31.29 31.56 15.82
N LEU A 146 -31.32 31.16 17.10
CA LEU A 146 -31.67 32.04 18.21
C LEU A 146 -30.67 33.19 18.36
N ARG A 147 -29.37 32.93 18.18
CA ARG A 147 -28.33 33.97 18.16
C ARG A 147 -28.57 34.98 17.04
N GLY A 148 -28.91 34.53 15.84
CA GLY A 148 -29.22 35.41 14.71
C GLY A 148 -30.36 36.39 14.98
N VAL A 149 -31.46 35.92 15.58
CA VAL A 149 -32.59 36.78 15.97
C VAL A 149 -32.23 37.68 17.16
N THR A 150 -31.55 37.13 18.17
CA THR A 150 -31.06 37.86 19.35
C THR A 150 -30.16 39.04 18.93
N SER A 151 -29.24 38.82 18.00
CA SER A 151 -28.36 39.86 17.48
C SER A 151 -29.14 40.97 16.77
N LYS A 152 -30.14 40.62 15.95
CA LYS A 152 -31.00 41.61 15.27
C LYS A 152 -31.81 42.44 16.27
N LEU A 153 -32.45 41.79 17.25
CA LEU A 153 -33.22 42.49 18.28
C LEU A 153 -32.33 43.39 19.14
N SER A 154 -31.12 42.93 19.48
CA SER A 154 -30.16 43.73 20.25
C SER A 154 -29.60 44.95 19.52
N ALA A 155 -29.71 44.99 18.20
CA ALA A 155 -29.22 46.09 17.36
C ALA A 155 -30.28 47.19 17.15
N LEU A 156 -31.52 47.01 17.62
CA LEU A 156 -32.55 48.04 17.53
C LEU A 156 -32.28 49.17 18.53
N ASP A 157 -32.54 50.40 18.10
CA ASP A 157 -32.43 51.58 18.96
C ASP A 157 -33.55 51.60 20.01
N LYS A 158 -33.21 52.09 21.21
CA LYS A 158 -34.13 52.28 22.37
C LYS A 158 -34.84 50.98 22.81
N PRO A 159 -34.11 49.96 23.29
CA PRO A 159 -34.71 48.71 23.75
C PRO A 159 -35.67 48.93 24.93
N SER A 160 -36.85 48.31 24.85
CA SER A 160 -37.82 48.28 25.94
C SER A 160 -37.34 47.40 27.11
N ALA A 161 -38.07 47.45 28.23
CA ALA A 161 -37.79 46.54 29.36
C ALA A 161 -38.03 45.07 28.98
N ASP A 162 -39.05 44.81 28.16
CA ASP A 162 -39.37 43.47 27.67
C ASP A 162 -38.30 42.96 26.71
N ASP A 163 -37.78 43.81 25.82
CA ASP A 163 -36.67 43.46 24.93
C ASP A 163 -35.43 43.05 25.72
N ARG A 164 -35.09 43.78 26.78
CA ARG A 164 -33.95 43.42 27.65
C ARG A 164 -34.18 42.07 28.34
N LYS A 165 -35.40 41.80 28.80
CA LYS A 165 -35.75 40.54 29.47
C LYS A 165 -35.66 39.36 28.50
N ILE A 166 -36.28 39.45 27.32
CA ILE A 166 -36.26 38.37 26.33
C ILE A 166 -34.85 38.12 25.77
N LEU A 167 -34.04 39.18 25.60
CA LEU A 167 -32.63 39.03 25.20
C LEU A 167 -31.80 38.29 26.26
N ALA A 168 -32.04 38.54 27.56
CA ALA A 168 -31.36 37.83 28.63
C ALA A 168 -31.74 36.35 28.66
N GLU A 169 -33.04 36.05 28.50
CA GLU A 169 -33.55 34.68 28.42
C GLU A 169 -33.02 33.93 27.19
N ALA A 170 -33.00 34.58 26.03
CA ALA A 170 -32.45 34.03 24.80
C ALA A 170 -30.95 33.70 24.95
N LYS A 171 -30.16 34.62 25.53
CA LYS A 171 -28.73 34.38 25.80
C LYS A 171 -28.49 33.19 26.73
N SER A 172 -29.29 33.07 27.80
CA SER A 172 -29.22 31.93 28.72
C SER A 172 -29.55 30.61 28.00
N THR A 173 -30.60 30.62 27.17
CA THR A 173 -31.04 29.46 26.39
C THR A 173 -29.99 29.02 25.37
N ILE A 174 -29.40 29.97 24.63
CA ILE A 174 -28.28 29.71 23.70
C ILE A 174 -27.14 29.00 24.44
N ALA A 175 -26.71 29.55 25.58
CA ALA A 175 -25.62 28.96 26.36
C ALA A 175 -25.94 27.56 26.88
N SER A 176 -27.19 27.29 27.25
CA SER A 176 -27.64 25.96 27.68
C SER A 176 -27.59 24.94 26.55
N LEU A 177 -28.11 25.29 25.37
CA LEU A 177 -28.08 24.44 24.17
C LEU A 177 -26.64 24.10 23.75
N GLU A 178 -25.78 25.11 23.71
CA GLU A 178 -24.37 24.93 23.32
C GLU A 178 -23.62 24.09 24.35
N ARG A 179 -23.82 24.32 25.65
CA ARG A 179 -23.19 23.50 26.70
C ARG A 179 -23.57 22.04 26.58
N ALA A 180 -24.87 21.72 26.44
CA ALA A 180 -25.34 20.36 26.30
C ALA A 180 -24.75 19.65 25.07
N ALA A 181 -24.63 20.36 23.95
CA ALA A 181 -24.01 19.84 22.74
C ALA A 181 -22.48 19.64 22.92
N ILE A 182 -21.77 20.61 23.50
CA ILE A 182 -20.32 20.52 23.77
C ILE A 182 -19.99 19.35 24.70
N GLU A 183 -20.77 19.16 25.77
CA GLU A 183 -20.60 18.03 26.68
C GLU A 183 -20.72 16.69 25.95
N ARG A 184 -21.71 16.57 25.05
CA ARG A 184 -21.90 15.35 24.27
C ARG A 184 -20.75 15.12 23.27
N VAL A 185 -20.28 16.17 22.59
CA VAL A 185 -19.07 16.09 21.75
C VAL A 185 -17.87 15.59 22.57
N GLY A 186 -17.73 16.09 23.80
CA GLY A 186 -16.69 15.65 24.74
C GLY A 186 -16.79 14.17 25.12
N LEU A 187 -18.00 13.66 25.36
CA LEU A 187 -18.23 12.24 25.65
C LEU A 187 -17.87 11.34 24.46
N ILE A 188 -18.28 11.70 23.24
CA ILE A 188 -17.90 10.97 22.02
C ILE A 188 -16.37 10.96 21.86
N GLY A 189 -15.72 12.10 22.12
CA GLY A 189 -14.26 12.18 22.12
C GLY A 189 -13.58 11.27 23.15
N LYS A 190 -14.20 11.05 24.32
CA LYS A 190 -13.70 10.07 25.30
C LYS A 190 -13.88 8.64 24.80
N CYS A 191 -15.02 8.29 24.21
CA CYS A 191 -15.23 6.97 23.63
C CYS A 191 -14.16 6.63 22.58
N ALA A 192 -13.77 7.60 21.74
CA ALA A 192 -12.69 7.41 20.77
C ALA A 192 -11.32 7.12 21.43
N LYS A 193 -11.01 7.79 22.55
CA LYS A 193 -9.78 7.53 23.30
C LYS A 193 -9.80 6.15 23.95
N GLU A 194 -10.91 5.75 24.56
CA GLU A 194 -11.03 4.43 25.18
C GLU A 194 -10.93 3.31 24.14
N ALA A 195 -11.56 3.46 22.98
CA ALA A 195 -11.41 2.52 21.87
C ALA A 195 -9.94 2.36 21.44
N GLN A 196 -9.18 3.46 21.38
CA GLN A 196 -7.74 3.40 21.08
C GLN A 196 -6.91 2.73 22.18
N LEU A 197 -7.29 2.88 23.45
CA LEU A 197 -6.62 2.20 24.56
C LEU A 197 -6.85 0.69 24.51
N ILE A 198 -8.07 0.27 24.16
CA ILE A 198 -8.37 -1.15 23.94
C ILE A 198 -7.58 -1.70 22.76
N ASP A 199 -7.57 -0.99 21.61
CA ASP A 199 -6.74 -1.38 20.46
C ASP A 199 -5.27 -1.55 20.85
N LYS A 200 -4.74 -0.67 21.71
CA LYS A 200 -3.38 -0.79 22.21
C LYS A 200 -3.20 -2.01 23.11
N SER A 201 -4.15 -2.31 24.00
CA SER A 201 -4.12 -3.52 24.84
C SER A 201 -4.09 -4.78 23.98
N LEU A 202 -5.00 -4.88 23.01
CA LEU A 202 -5.10 -6.04 22.11
C LEU A 202 -3.81 -6.28 21.33
N ARG A 203 -3.14 -5.21 20.89
CA ARG A 203 -1.84 -5.33 20.22
C ARG A 203 -0.75 -5.83 21.16
N THR A 204 -0.67 -5.27 22.36
CA THR A 204 0.30 -5.72 23.38
C THR A 204 0.07 -7.19 23.71
N GLU A 205 -1.19 -7.62 23.91
CA GLU A 205 -1.52 -9.03 24.20
C GLU A 205 -1.06 -9.97 23.09
N ARG A 206 -1.19 -9.57 21.81
CA ARG A 206 -0.69 -10.37 20.68
C ARG A 206 0.82 -10.41 20.59
N GLU A 207 1.48 -9.29 20.86
CA GLU A 207 2.94 -9.22 20.90
C GLU A 207 3.48 -10.11 22.02
N ASP A 208 2.89 -10.05 23.21
CA ASP A 208 3.24 -10.89 24.35
C ASP A 208 3.01 -12.37 24.05
N ALA A 209 1.89 -12.72 23.41
CA ALA A 209 1.60 -14.09 22.98
C ALA A 209 2.67 -14.61 21.98
N ARG A 210 3.07 -13.78 21.01
CA ARG A 210 4.13 -14.11 20.03
C ARG A 210 5.49 -14.28 20.71
N VAL A 211 5.84 -13.40 21.64
CA VAL A 211 7.10 -13.49 22.38
C VAL A 211 7.12 -14.74 23.26
N ALA A 212 6.00 -15.08 23.90
CA ALA A 212 5.88 -16.30 24.70
C ALA A 212 6.05 -17.56 23.83
N GLU A 213 5.45 -17.59 22.64
CA GLU A 213 5.60 -18.68 21.67
C GLU A 213 7.05 -18.82 21.20
N GLN A 214 7.69 -17.72 20.78
CA GLN A 214 9.11 -17.72 20.37
C GLN A 214 10.03 -18.16 21.51
N ARG A 215 9.75 -17.72 22.75
CA ARG A 215 10.51 -18.14 23.93
C ARG A 215 10.38 -19.64 24.14
N ALA A 216 9.17 -20.19 24.05
CA ALA A 216 8.95 -21.63 24.19
C ALA A 216 9.70 -22.43 23.11
N GLU A 217 9.66 -21.98 21.85
CA GLU A 217 10.38 -22.63 20.74
C GLU A 217 11.90 -22.60 20.96
N LEU A 218 12.46 -21.44 21.28
CA LEU A 218 13.89 -21.29 21.51
C LEU A 218 14.35 -22.07 22.75
N HIS A 219 13.58 -22.07 23.83
CA HIS A 219 13.85 -22.90 25.01
C HIS A 219 13.86 -24.38 24.65
N GLY A 220 12.89 -24.86 23.85
CA GLY A 220 12.86 -26.25 23.39
C GLY A 220 14.09 -26.62 22.56
N LYS A 221 14.49 -25.76 21.61
CA LYS A 221 15.70 -25.97 20.79
C LYS A 221 16.97 -26.00 21.64
N LEU A 222 17.11 -25.05 22.58
CA LEU A 222 18.27 -24.99 23.48
C LEU A 222 18.35 -26.22 24.38
N ALA A 223 17.23 -26.64 24.97
CA ALA A 223 17.17 -27.84 25.80
C ALA A 223 17.57 -29.10 25.01
N ALA A 224 17.11 -29.24 23.75
CA ALA A 224 17.51 -30.35 22.89
C ALA A 224 19.01 -30.34 22.56
N MET A 225 19.60 -29.17 22.29
CA MET A 225 21.05 -29.04 22.05
C MET A 225 21.86 -29.40 23.29
N LEU A 226 21.47 -28.90 24.47
CA LEU A 226 22.14 -29.21 25.73
C LEU A 226 22.05 -30.70 26.06
N TYR A 227 20.88 -31.31 25.92
CA TYR A 227 20.72 -32.75 26.12
C TYR A 227 21.55 -33.57 25.12
N GLY A 228 21.67 -33.13 23.86
CA GLY A 228 22.54 -33.75 22.88
C GLY A 228 24.04 -33.67 23.23
N ILE A 229 24.47 -32.56 23.86
CA ILE A 229 25.84 -32.41 24.36
C ILE A 229 26.05 -33.30 25.59
N GLU A 230 25.12 -33.31 26.55
CA GLU A 230 25.20 -34.15 27.77
C GLU A 230 25.16 -35.65 27.47
N SER A 231 24.40 -36.05 26.44
CA SER A 231 24.29 -37.45 26.00
C SER A 231 25.44 -37.88 25.08
N SER A 232 26.31 -36.94 24.67
CA SER A 232 27.50 -37.29 23.90
C SER A 232 28.52 -37.91 24.85
N PRO A 233 29.07 -39.12 24.53
CA PRO A 233 30.10 -39.73 25.36
C PRO A 233 31.27 -38.76 25.50
N PRO A 234 31.92 -38.70 26.68
CA PRO A 234 33.01 -37.77 26.91
C PRO A 234 34.07 -37.97 25.83
N SER A 235 34.33 -36.92 25.05
CA SER A 235 35.41 -36.87 24.08
C SER A 235 36.74 -36.66 24.80
N THR A 236 37.00 -37.39 25.88
CA THR A 236 38.36 -37.56 26.40
C THR A 236 39.10 -38.35 25.34
N PRO A 237 40.09 -37.75 24.63
CA PRO A 237 40.87 -38.49 23.67
C PRO A 237 41.57 -39.62 24.44
N ILE A 238 41.21 -40.88 24.13
CA ILE A 238 41.83 -42.06 24.75
C ILE A 238 43.36 -42.07 24.50
N ASP A 239 43.80 -41.33 23.47
CA ASP A 239 45.20 -41.18 23.06
C ASP A 239 45.51 -39.69 22.85
N SER A 240 45.62 -38.92 23.95
CA SER A 240 45.91 -37.49 23.89
C SER A 240 47.38 -37.24 23.53
N ALA A 241 47.63 -36.80 22.30
CA ALA A 241 48.97 -36.39 21.85
C ALA A 241 49.58 -35.30 22.75
N VAL A 242 48.73 -34.46 23.37
CA VAL A 242 49.16 -33.43 24.33
C VAL A 242 49.72 -34.08 25.60
N GLU A 243 49.05 -35.10 26.13
CA GLU A 243 49.53 -35.85 27.31
C GLU A 243 50.81 -36.63 26.99
N ALA A 244 50.88 -37.26 25.81
CA ALA A 244 52.08 -37.94 25.35
C ALA A 244 53.29 -37.00 25.20
N VAL A 245 53.08 -35.78 24.71
CA VAL A 245 54.13 -34.75 24.63
C VAL A 245 54.54 -34.27 26.01
N MET A 246 53.58 -34.01 26.92
CA MET A 246 53.88 -33.57 28.28
C MET A 246 54.64 -34.63 29.07
N ALA A 247 54.28 -35.91 28.93
CA ALA A 247 55.02 -37.03 29.50
C ALA A 247 56.46 -37.10 28.97
N ARG A 248 56.67 -36.92 27.67
CA ARG A 248 58.02 -36.87 27.07
C ARG A 248 58.83 -35.67 27.56
N VAL A 249 58.20 -34.51 27.72
CA VAL A 249 58.86 -33.30 28.25
C VAL A 249 59.26 -33.50 29.71
N GLN A 250 58.42 -34.14 30.53
CA GLN A 250 58.75 -34.48 31.91
C GLN A 250 59.90 -35.49 31.97
N ALA A 251 59.84 -36.55 31.17
CA ALA A 251 60.93 -37.54 31.08
C ALA A 251 62.26 -36.88 30.66
N TYR A 252 62.22 -35.97 29.69
CA TYR A 252 63.41 -35.21 29.28
C TYR A 252 63.96 -34.32 30.40
N ARG A 253 63.08 -33.62 31.14
CA ARG A 253 63.50 -32.78 32.29
C ARG A 253 64.11 -33.62 33.41
N GLU A 254 63.53 -34.79 33.69
CA GLU A 254 64.03 -35.72 34.69
C GLU A 254 65.43 -36.24 34.33
N ILE A 255 65.62 -36.71 33.09
CA ILE A 255 66.93 -37.14 32.58
C ILE A 255 67.95 -36.00 32.67
N LYS A 256 67.56 -34.78 32.30
CA LYS A 256 68.45 -33.61 32.36
C LYS A 256 68.85 -33.27 33.80
N ASN A 257 67.91 -33.35 34.75
CA ASN A 257 68.21 -33.12 36.16
C ASN A 257 69.14 -34.20 36.73
N GLN A 258 68.93 -35.48 36.40
CA GLN A 258 69.82 -36.57 36.82
C GLN A 258 71.24 -36.39 36.28
N ILE A 259 71.40 -35.94 35.03
CA ILE A 259 72.72 -35.62 34.45
C ILE A 259 73.40 -34.45 35.17
N GLN A 260 72.63 -33.43 35.58
CA GLN A 260 73.17 -32.30 36.34
C GLN A 260 73.56 -32.67 37.77
N GLN A 261 72.85 -33.60 38.41
CA GLN A 261 73.17 -34.10 39.75
C GLN A 261 74.32 -35.11 39.78
N ALA A 262 74.57 -35.80 38.65
CA ALA A 262 75.69 -36.73 38.48
C ALA A 262 77.01 -36.06 38.07
N ARG A 263 77.05 -34.71 38.02
CA ARG A 263 78.20 -33.88 37.68
C ARG A 263 78.69 -33.12 38.89
#